data_AF-A0A8V8TMV7-F1
#
_entry.id   AF-A0A8V8TMV7-F1
#
_cell.length_a   1.000
_cell.length_b   1.000
_cell.length_c   1.000
_cell.angle_alpha   90.00
_cell.angle_beta   90.00
_cell.angle_gamma   90.00
#
_symmetry.space_group_name_H-M   'P 1'
#
loop_
_entity.id
_entity.type
_entity.pdbx_description
1 polymer ?
#
loop_
_entity_poly.entity_id
_entity_poly.type
_entity_poly.pdbx_seq_one_letter_code
_entity_poly.pdbx_strand_id
1 'polypeptide(L)'
;MSYFGEHFWGEKNHGFEVLYHSVKQGPISTKELADFIRERATIEETYSKAMAKLSKLASNGTPMGTFAPLWEVFRVSSDKLALCHLELTRKLQDLIKDVLRYGEEQLKTHKKCKEEVVSTLDAVQVLSGVSQLLPKSRENYLNRCMDQERLRRESTSQKEMDKAETKTKKAAESLRRSVEKYNSARADFEQKMLDSALRFQAMEETHLRHMKALLGSYAHSVEDTHVQIGQVHEEFKQNIENVSVEMLLRKFAESKGTGREKPGPLDFEAYSAAALQEGNDETFAGSQGLSPSRTKPAGAGARATCSCRFPGARFRDMSRGG
;
A
#
# COMPACT_ATOMS: atom_id res chain seq x y z
N MET A 1 14.54 -10.19 26.07
CA MET A 1 15.75 -9.33 26.06
C MET A 1 15.31 -7.93 25.69
N SER A 2 15.85 -6.90 26.35
CA SER A 2 15.51 -5.51 26.02
C SER A 2 16.70 -4.84 25.37
N TYR A 3 16.71 -4.82 24.04
CA TYR A 3 17.75 -4.15 23.27
C TYR A 3 17.85 -2.67 23.65
N PHE A 4 16.71 -1.98 23.81
CA PHE A 4 16.72 -0.56 24.15
C PHE A 4 17.18 -0.31 25.59
N GLY A 5 16.78 -1.17 26.54
CA GLY A 5 17.22 -1.10 27.92
C GLY A 5 18.71 -1.42 28.12
N GLU A 6 19.35 -2.09 27.16
CA GLU A 6 20.77 -2.48 27.23
C GLU A 6 21.70 -1.51 26.48
N HIS A 7 21.22 -0.85 25.42
CA HIS A 7 22.09 -0.13 24.47
C HIS A 7 21.98 1.40 24.49
N PHE A 8 20.98 1.97 25.18
CA PHE A 8 20.75 3.42 25.17
C PHE A 8 21.25 4.10 26.45
N TRP A 9 22.44 3.69 26.90
CA TRP A 9 23.21 4.33 27.95
C TRP A 9 24.38 5.14 27.36
N GLY A 10 25.15 5.80 28.21
CA GLY A 10 26.39 6.48 27.81
C GLY A 10 26.69 7.72 28.65
N GLU A 11 27.94 8.17 28.65
CA GLU A 11 28.41 9.27 29.51
C GLU A 11 27.62 10.58 29.36
N LYS A 12 27.06 10.81 28.17
CA LYS A 12 26.28 12.02 27.85
C LYS A 12 24.81 11.92 28.24
N ASN A 13 24.32 10.74 28.65
CA ASN A 13 22.91 10.50 28.99
C ASN A 13 21.90 10.88 27.88
N HIS A 14 22.30 10.85 26.60
CA HIS A 14 21.46 11.23 25.47
C HIS A 14 20.51 10.13 24.97
N GLY A 15 20.55 8.94 25.57
CA GLY A 15 19.76 7.79 25.10
C GLY A 15 18.26 8.08 25.04
N PHE A 16 17.73 8.84 26.01
CA PHE A 16 16.33 9.25 26.04
C PHE A 16 15.92 10.04 24.79
N GLU A 17 16.71 11.04 24.40
CA GLU A 17 16.41 11.91 23.26
C GLU A 17 16.41 11.13 21.95
N VAL A 18 17.39 10.22 21.78
CA VAL A 18 17.49 9.37 20.59
C VAL A 18 16.27 8.46 20.47
N LEU A 19 15.88 7.77 21.56
CA LEU A 19 14.72 6.89 21.57
C LEU A 19 13.41 7.64 21.36
N TYR A 20 13.24 8.77 22.06
CA TYR A 20 12.04 9.59 21.92
C TYR A 20 11.91 10.16 20.50
N HIS A 21 13.02 10.56 19.87
CA HIS A 21 13.02 10.96 18.48
C HIS A 21 12.65 9.81 17.54
N SER A 22 13.19 8.61 17.76
CA SER A 22 12.85 7.41 16.97
C SER A 22 11.35 7.16 16.98
N VAL A 23 10.73 7.16 18.17
CA VAL A 23 9.28 6.98 18.29
C VAL A 23 8.54 8.03 17.48
N LYS A 24 8.94 9.31 17.55
CA LYS A 24 8.32 10.41 16.78
C LYS A 24 8.41 10.24 15.26
N GLN A 25 9.33 9.41 14.73
CA GLN A 25 9.42 9.12 13.30
C GLN A 25 8.35 8.13 12.82
N GLY A 26 7.77 7.31 13.69
CA GLY A 26 6.76 6.32 13.30
C GLY A 26 5.57 6.89 12.49
N PRO A 27 4.92 7.98 12.93
CA PRO A 27 3.86 8.64 12.17
C PRO A 27 4.31 9.18 10.80
N ILE A 28 5.58 9.56 10.65
CA ILE A 28 6.13 10.01 9.37
C ILE A 28 6.18 8.82 8.41
N SER A 29 6.73 7.68 8.84
CA SER A 29 6.75 6.45 8.04
C SER A 29 5.36 5.94 7.66
N THR A 30 4.38 6.04 8.57
CA THR A 30 2.97 5.71 8.28
C THR A 30 2.39 6.60 7.18
N LYS A 31 2.67 7.91 7.24
CA LYS A 31 2.23 8.86 6.21
C LYS A 31 2.89 8.57 4.86
N GLU A 32 4.20 8.37 4.85
CA GLU A 32 4.96 8.04 3.63
C GLU A 32 4.43 6.76 2.96
N LEU A 33 4.06 5.75 3.75
CA LEU A 33 3.42 4.54 3.23
C LEU A 33 2.06 4.84 2.56
N ALA A 34 1.22 5.67 3.20
CA ALA A 34 -0.06 6.07 2.62
C ALA A 34 0.13 6.84 1.30
N ASP A 35 1.12 7.73 1.25
CA ASP A 35 1.46 8.50 0.05
C ASP A 35 1.95 7.60 -1.08
N PHE A 36 2.84 6.65 -0.78
CA PHE A 36 3.29 5.65 -1.74
C PHE A 36 2.14 4.81 -2.32
N ILE A 37 1.26 4.27 -1.46
CA ILE A 37 0.13 3.45 -1.91
C ILE A 37 -0.84 4.29 -2.76
N ARG A 38 -1.00 5.59 -2.45
CA ARG A 38 -1.82 6.51 -3.24
C ARG A 38 -1.27 6.69 -4.64
N GLU A 39 0.04 6.90 -4.79
CA GLU A 39 0.69 6.99 -6.10
C GLU A 39 0.53 5.67 -6.88
N ARG A 40 0.72 4.52 -6.21
CA ARG A 40 0.46 3.22 -6.83
C ARG A 40 -0.99 3.09 -7.31
N ALA A 41 -1.97 3.50 -6.51
CA ALA A 41 -3.39 3.45 -6.89
C ALA A 41 -3.69 4.34 -8.12
N THR A 42 -3.07 5.53 -8.21
CA THR A 42 -3.18 6.43 -9.37
C THR A 42 -2.64 5.81 -10.65
N ILE A 43 -1.52 5.08 -10.57
CA ILE A 43 -0.94 4.34 -11.70
C ILE A 43 -1.91 3.26 -12.17
N GLU A 44 -2.42 2.44 -11.25
CA GLU A 44 -3.38 1.37 -11.57
C GLU A 44 -4.68 1.93 -12.18
N GLU A 45 -5.17 3.06 -11.66
CA GLU A 45 -6.37 3.71 -12.20
C GLU A 45 -6.15 4.21 -13.64
N THR A 46 -4.96 4.76 -13.90
CA THR A 46 -4.57 5.22 -15.24
C THR A 46 -4.51 4.04 -16.21
N TYR A 47 -3.92 2.93 -15.78
CA TYR A 47 -3.86 1.69 -16.57
C TYR A 47 -5.25 1.14 -16.88
N SER A 48 -6.12 1.05 -15.86
CA SER A 48 -7.52 0.63 -16.03
C SER A 48 -8.26 1.49 -17.06
N LYS A 49 -8.15 2.83 -16.94
CA LYS A 49 -8.77 3.78 -17.89
C LYS A 49 -8.23 3.61 -19.31
N ALA A 50 -6.93 3.37 -19.47
CA ALA A 50 -6.33 3.12 -20.78
C ALA A 50 -6.84 1.80 -21.39
N MET A 51 -6.93 0.73 -20.60
CA MET A 51 -7.49 -0.55 -21.05
C MET A 51 -8.98 -0.45 -21.42
N ALA A 52 -9.77 0.30 -20.64
CA ALA A 52 -11.17 0.56 -20.96
C ALA A 52 -11.33 1.34 -22.29
N LYS A 53 -10.42 2.28 -22.58
CA LYS A 53 -10.39 2.96 -23.89
C LYS A 53 -10.01 2.00 -25.02
N LEU A 54 -9.05 1.10 -24.80
CA LEU A 54 -8.65 0.08 -25.77
C LEU A 54 -9.80 -0.88 -26.09
N SER A 55 -10.56 -1.30 -25.07
CA SER A 55 -11.79 -2.08 -25.24
C SER A 55 -12.78 -1.35 -26.16
N LYS A 56 -13.05 -0.06 -25.93
CA LYS A 56 -13.94 0.75 -26.79
C LYS A 56 -13.44 0.86 -28.23
N LEU A 57 -12.12 0.93 -28.44
CA LEU A 57 -11.55 0.95 -29.78
C LEU A 57 -11.84 -0.36 -30.52
N ALA A 58 -11.71 -1.51 -29.85
CA ALA A 58 -12.07 -2.81 -30.42
C ALA A 58 -13.57 -2.90 -30.77
N SER A 59 -14.45 -2.28 -29.98
CA SER A 59 -15.88 -2.16 -30.30
C SER A 59 -16.17 -1.33 -31.56
N ASN A 60 -15.34 -0.33 -31.84
CA ASN A 60 -15.50 0.59 -32.97
C ASN A 60 -14.80 0.10 -34.24
N GLY A 61 -14.23 -1.11 -34.23
CA GLY A 61 -13.64 -1.73 -35.41
C GLY A 61 -14.67 -1.96 -36.52
N THR A 62 -14.21 -2.17 -37.76
CA THR A 62 -15.09 -2.44 -38.90
C THR A 62 -15.96 -3.67 -38.60
N PRO A 63 -17.31 -3.53 -38.52
CA PRO A 63 -18.20 -4.65 -38.21
C PRO A 63 -18.37 -5.61 -39.39
N MET A 64 -17.66 -5.36 -40.49
CA MET A 64 -17.71 -6.09 -41.73
C MET A 64 -16.42 -6.87 -41.94
N GLY A 65 -16.54 -8.04 -42.58
CA GLY A 65 -15.41 -8.91 -42.89
C GLY A 65 -15.32 -10.12 -41.97
N THR A 66 -14.58 -11.13 -42.42
CA THR A 66 -14.43 -12.42 -41.75
C THR A 66 -13.73 -12.32 -40.39
N PHE A 67 -12.98 -11.25 -40.14
CA PHE A 67 -12.26 -11.02 -38.88
C PHE A 67 -13.12 -10.39 -37.78
N ALA A 68 -14.30 -9.84 -38.10
CA ALA A 68 -15.12 -9.10 -37.16
C ALA A 68 -15.39 -9.82 -35.81
N PRO A 69 -15.64 -11.15 -35.76
CA PRO A 69 -15.84 -11.87 -34.50
C PRO A 69 -14.62 -11.88 -33.57
N LEU A 70 -13.40 -11.75 -34.09
CA LEU A 70 -12.18 -11.73 -33.28
C LEU A 70 -12.00 -10.40 -32.54
N TRP A 71 -12.48 -9.28 -33.10
CA TRP A 71 -12.50 -8.00 -32.40
C TRP A 71 -13.32 -8.04 -31.12
N GLU A 72 -14.39 -8.84 -31.09
CA GLU A 72 -15.18 -9.06 -29.88
C GLU A 72 -14.38 -9.77 -28.78
N VAL A 73 -13.53 -10.73 -29.15
CA VAL A 73 -12.63 -11.43 -28.21
C VAL A 73 -11.62 -10.44 -27.59
N PHE A 74 -11.03 -9.57 -28.42
CA PHE A 74 -10.14 -8.50 -27.93
C PHE A 74 -10.87 -7.51 -27.03
N ARG A 75 -12.09 -7.12 -27.39
CA ARG A 75 -12.93 -6.19 -26.62
C ARG A 75 -13.20 -6.74 -25.22
N VAL A 76 -13.71 -7.97 -25.12
CA VAL A 76 -14.05 -8.60 -23.83
C VAL A 76 -12.82 -8.77 -22.95
N SER A 77 -11.70 -9.27 -23.49
CA SER A 77 -10.46 -9.44 -22.72
C SER A 77 -9.93 -8.11 -22.20
N SER A 78 -9.92 -7.07 -23.05
CA SER A 78 -9.47 -5.73 -22.65
C SER A 78 -10.36 -5.11 -21.56
N ASP A 79 -11.68 -5.34 -21.63
CA ASP A 79 -12.64 -4.89 -20.62
C ASP A 79 -12.40 -5.60 -19.28
N LYS A 80 -12.21 -6.92 -19.28
CA LYS A 80 -11.91 -7.70 -18.08
C LYS A 80 -10.59 -7.27 -17.43
N LEU A 81 -9.54 -7.05 -18.21
CA LEU A 81 -8.28 -6.51 -17.70
C LEU A 81 -8.48 -5.12 -17.07
N ALA A 82 -9.23 -4.23 -17.71
CA ALA A 82 -9.55 -2.91 -17.14
C ALA A 82 -10.24 -3.03 -15.77
N LEU A 83 -11.14 -4.01 -15.61
CA LEU A 83 -11.83 -4.27 -14.35
C LEU A 83 -10.90 -4.82 -13.26
N CYS A 84 -9.97 -5.73 -13.57
CA CYS A 84 -8.99 -6.23 -12.60
C CYS A 84 -8.15 -5.08 -12.02
N HIS A 85 -7.62 -4.21 -12.87
CA HIS A 85 -6.85 -3.04 -12.42
C HIS A 85 -7.71 -2.05 -11.62
N LEU A 86 -8.97 -1.83 -12.01
CA LEU A 86 -9.89 -0.98 -11.24
C LEU A 86 -10.20 -1.56 -9.86
N GLU A 87 -10.35 -2.88 -9.75
CA GLU A 87 -10.55 -3.56 -8.48
C GLU A 87 -9.32 -3.40 -7.57
N LEU A 88 -8.10 -3.53 -8.12
CA LEU A 88 -6.88 -3.26 -7.37
C LEU A 88 -6.84 -1.81 -6.88
N THR A 89 -7.15 -0.82 -7.73
CA THR A 89 -7.27 0.58 -7.29
C THR A 89 -8.19 0.73 -6.07
N ARG A 90 -9.36 0.06 -6.07
CA ARG A 90 -10.30 0.11 -4.93
C ARG A 90 -9.71 -0.55 -3.67
N LYS A 91 -9.11 -1.73 -3.79
CA LYS A 91 -8.42 -2.41 -2.68
C LYS A 91 -7.32 -1.53 -2.07
N LEU A 92 -6.53 -0.86 -2.92
CA LEU A 92 -5.49 0.06 -2.47
C LEU A 92 -6.09 1.31 -1.80
N GLN A 93 -7.20 1.85 -2.30
CA GLN A 93 -7.90 2.96 -1.66
C GLN A 93 -8.45 2.60 -0.27
N ASP A 94 -8.98 1.40 -0.10
CA ASP A 94 -9.43 0.92 1.20
C ASP A 94 -8.25 0.69 2.16
N LEU A 95 -7.14 0.13 1.66
CA LEU A 95 -5.91 0.01 2.44
C LEU A 95 -5.36 1.37 2.89
N ILE A 96 -5.42 2.41 2.03
CA ILE A 96 -5.02 3.77 2.43
C ILE A 96 -5.86 4.25 3.62
N LYS A 97 -7.16 3.96 3.67
CA LYS A 97 -8.01 4.32 4.82
C LYS A 97 -7.55 3.61 6.09
N ASP A 98 -7.20 2.34 6.01
CA ASP A 98 -6.67 1.59 7.15
C ASP A 98 -5.32 2.16 7.65
N VAL A 99 -4.42 2.52 6.72
CA VAL A 99 -3.13 3.16 7.05
C VAL A 99 -3.37 4.52 7.74
N LEU A 100 -4.29 5.34 7.22
CA LEU A 100 -4.61 6.65 7.80
C LEU A 100 -5.25 6.51 9.19
N ARG A 101 -6.17 5.56 9.38
CA ARG A 101 -6.75 5.25 10.70
C ARG A 101 -5.66 4.88 11.70
N TYR A 102 -4.73 4.02 11.30
CA TYR A 102 -3.59 3.67 12.14
C TYR A 102 -2.72 4.90 12.48
N GLY A 103 -2.49 5.80 11.52
CA GLY A 103 -1.81 7.07 11.77
C GLY A 103 -2.48 7.93 12.84
N GLU A 104 -3.82 8.00 12.85
CA GLU A 104 -4.57 8.73 13.90
C GLU A 104 -4.44 8.05 15.28
N GLU A 105 -4.46 6.72 15.33
CA GLU A 105 -4.24 5.95 16.56
C GLU A 105 -2.82 6.15 17.12
N GLN A 106 -1.82 6.21 16.23
CA GLN A 106 -0.44 6.54 16.60
C GLN A 106 -0.34 7.93 17.24
N LEU A 107 -1.00 8.94 16.67
CA LEU A 107 -0.98 10.30 17.23
C LEU A 107 -1.53 10.34 18.67
N LYS A 108 -2.61 9.61 18.94
CA LYS A 108 -3.17 9.47 20.31
C LYS A 108 -2.18 8.79 21.25
N THR A 109 -1.59 7.69 20.81
CA THR A 109 -0.61 6.93 21.59
C THR A 109 0.64 7.76 21.90
N HIS A 110 1.12 8.54 20.93
CA HIS A 110 2.25 9.45 21.10
C HIS A 110 1.98 10.56 22.11
N LYS A 111 0.77 11.16 22.07
CA LYS A 111 0.38 12.18 23.04
C LYS A 111 0.45 11.63 24.47
N LYS A 112 -0.10 10.43 24.69
CA LYS A 112 -0.04 9.74 25.98
C LYS A 112 1.40 9.43 26.40
N CYS A 113 2.20 8.89 25.48
CA CYS A 113 3.61 8.58 25.74
C CYS A 113 4.38 9.84 26.18
N LYS A 114 4.20 10.98 25.50
CA LYS A 114 4.85 12.24 25.86
C LYS A 114 4.59 12.65 27.31
N GLU A 115 3.36 12.48 27.80
CA GLU A 115 2.98 12.80 29.18
C GLU A 115 3.62 11.81 30.17
N GLU A 116 3.69 10.52 29.82
CA GLU A 116 4.27 9.47 30.67
C GLU A 116 5.79 9.51 30.79
N VAL A 117 6.49 10.14 29.83
CA VAL A 117 7.97 10.18 29.81
C VAL A 117 8.56 11.50 30.32
N VAL A 118 7.72 12.47 30.73
CA VAL A 118 8.19 13.76 31.27
C VAL A 118 9.10 13.57 32.49
N SER A 119 8.74 12.68 33.41
CA SER A 119 9.53 12.41 34.61
C SER A 119 10.94 11.90 34.31
N THR A 120 11.12 11.21 33.18
CA THR A 120 12.42 10.71 32.73
C THR A 120 13.26 11.85 32.17
N LEU A 121 12.65 12.76 31.42
CA LEU A 121 13.32 13.97 30.95
C LEU A 121 13.80 14.84 32.12
N ASP A 122 12.97 14.99 33.16
CA ASP A 122 13.35 15.71 34.37
C ASP A 122 14.54 15.04 35.08
N ALA A 123 14.55 13.70 35.18
CA ALA A 123 15.66 12.95 35.76
C ALA A 123 16.96 13.10 34.96
N VAL A 124 16.90 13.13 33.62
CA VAL A 124 18.05 13.44 32.74
C VAL A 124 18.61 14.82 33.04
N GLN A 125 17.74 15.84 33.18
CA GLN A 125 18.16 17.21 33.46
C GLN A 125 18.80 17.35 34.85
N VAL A 126 18.19 16.73 35.87
CA VAL A 126 18.73 16.73 37.24
C VAL A 126 20.10 16.05 37.26
N LEU A 127 20.22 14.86 36.66
CA LEU A 127 21.49 14.14 36.58
C LEU A 127 22.57 14.97 35.85
N SER A 128 22.23 15.60 34.73
CA SER A 128 23.13 16.48 33.99
C SER A 128 23.63 17.65 34.86
N GLY A 129 22.73 18.32 35.57
CA GLY A 129 23.06 19.43 36.46
C GLY A 129 24.00 19.04 37.60
N VAL A 130 23.72 17.93 38.31
CA VAL A 130 24.60 17.47 39.39
C VAL A 130 25.94 16.93 38.88
N SER A 131 25.96 16.31 37.70
CA SER A 131 27.18 15.83 37.04
C SER A 131 28.15 16.95 36.72
N GLN A 132 27.66 18.13 36.31
CA GLN A 132 28.50 19.30 36.02
C GLN A 132 29.10 19.96 37.27
N LEU A 133 28.42 19.86 38.41
CA LEU A 133 28.85 20.46 39.68
C LEU A 133 29.86 19.59 40.44
N LEU A 134 29.79 18.26 40.27
CA LEU A 134 30.61 17.31 41.01
C LEU A 134 32.13 17.51 40.80
N PRO A 135 32.65 17.70 39.56
CA PRO A 135 34.06 18.00 39.34
C PRO A 135 34.54 19.26 40.05
N LYS A 136 33.73 20.33 40.04
CA LYS A 136 34.06 21.60 40.71
C LYS A 136 34.19 21.43 42.23
N SER A 137 33.27 20.67 42.84
CA SER A 137 33.36 20.36 44.27
C SER A 137 34.57 19.49 44.61
N ARG A 138 34.95 18.57 43.71
CA ARG A 138 36.12 17.71 43.86
C ARG A 138 37.41 18.51 43.78
N GLU A 139 37.53 19.37 42.77
CA GLU A 139 38.67 20.27 42.58
C GLU A 139 38.85 21.23 43.77
N ASN A 140 37.76 21.83 44.26
CA ASN A 140 37.81 22.68 45.46
C ASN A 140 38.34 21.91 46.69
N TYR A 141 37.87 20.68 46.92
CA TYR A 141 38.37 19.86 48.02
C TYR A 141 39.88 19.53 47.87
N LEU A 142 40.32 19.15 46.67
CA LEU A 142 41.73 18.87 46.38
C LEU A 142 42.61 20.11 46.62
N ASN A 143 42.17 21.28 46.15
CA ASN A 143 42.87 22.54 46.38
C ASN A 143 42.99 22.86 47.88
N ARG A 144 41.95 22.63 48.69
CA ARG A 144 42.03 22.81 50.15
C ARG A 144 43.00 21.83 50.82
N CYS A 145 43.05 20.59 50.35
CA CYS A 145 44.02 19.60 50.86
C CYS A 145 45.46 20.01 50.54
N MET A 146 45.71 20.48 49.32
CA MET A 146 47.03 20.98 48.91
C MET A 146 47.46 22.20 49.73
N ASP A 147 46.56 23.16 49.94
CA ASP A 147 46.82 24.34 50.78
C ASP A 147 47.18 23.94 52.22
N GLN A 148 46.45 22.99 52.81
CA GLN A 148 46.70 22.49 54.16
C GLN A 148 48.07 21.81 54.27
N GLU A 149 48.43 20.98 53.28
CA GLU A 149 49.71 20.29 53.23
C GLU A 149 50.89 21.27 53.05
N ARG A 150 50.71 22.34 52.25
CA ARG A 150 51.70 23.40 52.11
C ARG A 150 51.97 24.11 53.44
N LEU A 151 50.92 24.54 54.14
CA LEU A 151 51.04 25.23 55.44
C LEU A 151 51.68 24.34 56.51
N ARG A 152 51.45 23.02 56.44
CA ARG A 152 52.10 22.04 57.33
C ARG A 152 53.61 21.97 57.11
N ARG A 153 54.09 22.13 55.87
CA ARG A 153 55.52 22.11 55.52
C ARG A 153 56.23 23.43 55.87
N GLU A 154 55.53 24.55 55.78
CA GLU A 154 56.06 25.89 56.04
C GLU A 154 56.21 26.22 57.54
N SER A 155 55.88 25.29 58.45
CA SER A 155 55.92 25.49 59.92
C SER A 155 55.16 26.74 60.39
N THR A 156 53.98 26.95 59.80
CA THR A 156 53.11 28.10 60.08
C THR A 156 52.49 28.02 61.49
N SER A 157 52.03 29.16 62.04
CA SER A 157 51.37 29.24 63.34
C SER A 157 50.21 28.24 63.49
N GLN A 158 50.07 27.64 64.68
CA GLN A 158 49.01 26.69 65.01
C GLN A 158 47.61 27.23 64.65
N LYS A 159 47.38 28.53 64.88
CA LYS A 159 46.10 29.20 64.57
C LYS A 159 45.77 29.19 63.07
N GLU A 160 46.78 29.24 62.20
CA GLU A 160 46.59 29.19 60.74
C GLU A 160 46.41 27.76 60.24
N MET A 161 47.06 26.79 60.89
CA MET A 161 46.83 25.36 60.64
C MET A 161 45.38 24.96 60.98
N ASP A 162 44.88 25.31 62.16
CA ASP A 162 43.51 25.00 62.60
C ASP A 162 42.46 25.60 61.63
N LYS A 163 42.75 26.80 61.10
CA LYS A 163 41.91 27.47 60.11
C LYS A 163 41.91 26.76 58.75
N ALA A 164 43.06 26.26 58.31
CA ALA A 164 43.17 25.48 57.07
C ALA A 164 42.45 24.14 57.20
N GLU A 165 42.63 23.43 58.31
CA GLU A 165 41.93 22.17 58.60
C GLU A 165 40.41 22.35 58.60
N THR A 166 39.90 23.41 59.23
CA THR A 166 38.47 23.74 59.22
C THR A 166 37.93 23.94 57.80
N LYS A 167 38.69 24.63 56.93
CA LYS A 167 38.32 24.83 55.52
C LYS A 167 38.31 23.52 54.74
N THR A 168 39.32 22.66 54.93
CA THR A 168 39.39 21.34 54.30
C THR A 168 38.22 20.47 54.73
N LYS A 169 37.90 20.43 56.03
CA LYS A 169 36.76 19.68 56.56
C LYS A 169 35.43 20.15 55.95
N LYS A 170 35.21 21.47 55.86
CA LYS A 170 34.03 22.04 55.20
C LYS A 170 33.94 21.70 53.70
N ALA A 171 35.08 21.71 52.99
CA ALA A 171 35.14 21.30 51.59
C ALA A 171 34.86 19.79 51.42
N ALA A 172 35.36 18.95 52.33
CA ALA A 172 35.07 17.51 52.34
C ALA A 172 33.58 17.22 52.56
N GLU A 173 32.94 17.91 53.51
CA GLU A 173 31.49 17.81 53.74
C GLU A 173 30.67 18.31 52.55
N SER A 174 31.13 19.37 51.86
CA SER A 174 30.52 19.83 50.60
C SER A 174 30.63 18.78 49.49
N LEU A 175 31.79 18.14 49.35
CA LEU A 175 32.00 17.07 48.37
C LEU A 175 31.13 15.85 48.69
N ARG A 176 31.07 15.40 49.96
CA ARG A 176 30.20 14.29 50.38
C ARG A 176 28.74 14.54 50.00
N ARG A 177 28.20 15.73 50.32
CA ARG A 177 26.84 16.11 49.93
C ARG A 177 26.63 16.14 48.41
N SER A 178 27.65 16.55 47.65
CA SER A 178 27.57 16.56 46.19
C SER A 178 27.57 15.14 45.61
N VAL A 179 28.37 14.23 46.19
CA VAL A 179 28.38 12.80 45.83
C VAL A 179 27.05 12.13 46.15
N GLU A 180 26.47 12.39 47.33
CA GLU A 180 25.15 11.86 47.72
C GLU A 180 24.05 12.33 46.76
N LYS A 181 24.02 13.64 46.43
CA LYS A 181 23.08 14.19 45.44
C LYS A 181 23.25 13.55 44.07
N TYR A 182 24.48 13.38 43.61
CA TYR A 182 24.76 12.70 42.34
C TYR A 182 24.27 11.26 42.36
N ASN A 183 24.57 10.48 43.40
CA ASN A 183 24.16 9.08 43.50
C ASN A 183 22.64 8.93 43.55
N SER A 184 21.95 9.83 44.25
CA SER A 184 20.48 9.85 44.28
C SER A 184 19.89 10.16 42.90
N ALA A 185 20.42 11.17 42.20
CA ALA A 185 19.98 11.51 40.85
C ALA A 185 20.28 10.40 39.84
N ARG A 186 21.45 9.74 39.98
CA ARG A 186 21.86 8.61 39.15
C ARG A 186 20.90 7.44 39.28
N ALA A 187 20.54 7.06 40.51
CA ALA A 187 19.62 5.95 40.77
C ALA A 187 18.21 6.23 40.22
N ASP A 188 17.70 7.46 40.41
CA ASP A 188 16.40 7.89 39.87
C ASP A 188 16.39 7.89 38.34
N PHE A 189 17.47 8.41 37.71
CA PHE A 189 17.64 8.36 36.26
C PHE A 189 17.71 6.92 35.73
N GLU A 190 18.53 6.07 36.34
CA GLU A 190 18.73 4.68 35.89
C GLU A 190 17.41 3.92 35.87
N GLN A 191 16.61 4.04 36.92
CA GLN A 191 15.28 3.43 36.97
C GLN A 191 14.35 3.97 35.87
N LYS A 192 14.17 5.30 35.80
CA LYS A 192 13.23 5.93 34.87
C LYS A 192 13.62 5.77 33.41
N MET A 193 14.93 5.79 33.12
CA MET A 193 15.46 5.58 31.78
C MET A 193 15.22 4.14 31.33
N LEU A 194 15.43 3.15 32.20
CA LEU A 194 15.14 1.75 31.87
C LEU A 194 13.64 1.55 31.58
N ASP A 195 12.76 2.08 32.43
CA ASP A 195 11.30 2.00 32.24
C ASP A 195 10.87 2.65 30.91
N SER A 196 11.46 3.80 30.58
CA SER A 196 11.16 4.51 29.33
C SER A 196 11.71 3.77 28.11
N ALA A 197 12.92 3.20 28.19
CA ALA A 197 13.52 2.43 27.12
C ALA A 197 12.70 1.17 26.80
N LEU A 198 12.23 0.46 27.83
CA LEU A 198 11.31 -0.68 27.68
C LEU A 198 10.01 -0.27 27.01
N ARG A 199 9.42 0.86 27.44
CA ARG A 199 8.19 1.40 26.84
C ARG A 199 8.40 1.77 25.38
N PHE A 200 9.47 2.50 25.04
CA PHE A 200 9.78 2.87 23.66
C PHE A 200 9.99 1.64 22.78
N GLN A 201 10.67 0.60 23.27
CA GLN A 201 10.82 -0.64 22.52
C GLN A 201 9.48 -1.33 22.25
N ALA A 202 8.60 -1.42 23.26
CA ALA A 202 7.28 -2.03 23.10
C ALA A 202 6.41 -1.25 22.10
N MET A 203 6.51 0.09 22.10
CA MET A 203 5.85 0.95 21.11
C MET A 203 6.37 0.69 19.70
N GLU A 204 7.69 0.61 19.53
CA GLU A 204 8.33 0.36 18.24
C GLU A 204 8.01 -1.05 17.71
N GLU A 205 8.04 -2.07 18.57
CA GLU A 205 7.65 -3.43 18.20
C GLU A 205 6.19 -3.50 17.75
N THR A 206 5.29 -2.80 18.45
CA THR A 206 3.88 -2.70 18.05
C THR A 206 3.74 -1.98 16.72
N HIS A 207 4.50 -0.90 16.52
CA HIS A 207 4.51 -0.14 15.29
C HIS A 207 4.95 -0.97 14.09
N LEU A 208 6.12 -1.58 14.18
CA LEU A 208 6.70 -2.39 13.10
C LEU A 208 5.81 -3.59 12.79
N ARG A 209 5.21 -4.22 13.79
CA ARG A 209 4.29 -5.36 13.58
C ARG A 209 3.03 -4.92 12.82
N HIS A 210 2.45 -3.77 13.17
CA HIS A 210 1.28 -3.23 12.48
C HIS A 210 1.61 -2.79 11.04
N MET A 211 2.71 -2.05 10.84
CA MET A 211 3.17 -1.65 9.52
C MET A 211 3.44 -2.85 8.61
N LYS A 212 4.07 -3.90 9.15
CA LYS A 212 4.29 -5.16 8.41
C LYS A 212 2.98 -5.84 8.03
N ALA A 213 1.95 -5.79 8.88
CA ALA A 213 0.63 -6.32 8.54
C ALA A 213 -0.02 -5.55 7.39
N LEU A 214 0.06 -4.21 7.39
CA LEU A 214 -0.44 -3.37 6.30
C LEU A 214 0.29 -3.66 4.97
N LEU A 215 1.62 -3.84 5.02
CA LEU A 215 2.41 -4.27 3.86
C LEU A 215 2.02 -5.67 3.38
N GLY A 216 1.66 -6.57 4.30
CA GLY A 216 1.10 -7.88 3.96
C GLY A 216 -0.23 -7.78 3.20
N SER A 217 -1.15 -6.92 3.66
CA SER A 217 -2.41 -6.65 2.95
C SER A 217 -2.20 -6.04 1.56
N TYR A 218 -1.21 -5.14 1.43
CA TYR A 218 -0.80 -4.61 0.14
C TYR A 218 -0.32 -5.72 -0.80
N ALA A 219 0.64 -6.54 -0.35
CA ALA A 219 1.20 -7.63 -1.14
C ALA A 219 0.11 -8.61 -1.58
N HIS A 220 -0.78 -9.00 -0.66
CA HIS A 220 -1.89 -9.89 -0.95
C HIS A 220 -2.85 -9.32 -2.00
N SER A 221 -3.19 -8.02 -1.92
CA SER A 221 -4.07 -7.36 -2.90
C SER A 221 -3.48 -7.36 -4.31
N VAL A 222 -2.16 -7.14 -4.41
CA VAL A 222 -1.43 -7.17 -5.69
C VAL A 222 -1.36 -8.59 -6.25
N GLU A 223 -1.02 -9.58 -5.41
CA GLU A 223 -0.93 -10.99 -5.81
C GLU A 223 -2.27 -11.54 -6.28
N ASP A 224 -3.34 -11.31 -5.51
CA ASP A 224 -4.71 -11.74 -5.88
C ASP A 224 -5.12 -11.16 -7.24
N THR A 225 -4.86 -9.87 -7.47
CA THR A 225 -5.14 -9.23 -8.76
C THR A 225 -4.29 -9.84 -9.89
N HIS A 226 -3.02 -10.15 -9.62
CA HIS A 226 -2.15 -10.79 -10.61
C HIS A 226 -2.67 -12.16 -11.05
N VAL A 227 -3.19 -12.96 -10.11
CA VAL A 227 -3.84 -14.24 -10.41
C VAL A 227 -5.07 -14.03 -11.30
N GLN A 228 -5.92 -13.04 -10.99
CA GLN A 228 -7.09 -12.71 -11.83
C GLN A 228 -6.68 -12.29 -13.25
N ILE A 229 -5.65 -11.46 -13.40
CA ILE A 229 -5.12 -11.07 -14.71
C ILE A 229 -4.65 -12.30 -15.50
N GLY A 230 -3.94 -13.23 -14.86
CA GLY A 230 -3.53 -14.49 -15.46
C GLY A 230 -4.71 -15.31 -15.98
N GLN A 231 -5.82 -15.36 -15.23
CA GLN A 231 -7.05 -16.04 -15.67
C GLN A 231 -7.67 -15.38 -16.91
N VAL A 232 -7.70 -14.04 -16.97
CA VAL A 232 -8.19 -13.31 -18.15
C VAL A 232 -7.33 -13.60 -19.38
N HIS A 233 -6.01 -13.70 -19.21
CA HIS A 233 -5.11 -14.06 -20.32
C HIS A 233 -5.32 -15.50 -20.79
N GLU A 234 -5.54 -16.45 -19.88
CA GLU A 234 -5.85 -17.84 -20.25
C GLU A 234 -7.17 -17.94 -21.01
N GLU A 235 -8.20 -17.25 -20.52
CA GLU A 235 -9.50 -17.19 -21.17
C GLU A 235 -9.41 -16.58 -22.58
N PHE A 236 -8.60 -15.54 -22.76
CA PHE A 236 -8.35 -14.97 -24.08
C PHE A 236 -7.75 -15.98 -25.06
N LYS A 237 -6.74 -16.75 -24.64
CA LYS A 237 -6.13 -17.79 -25.48
C LYS A 237 -7.15 -18.85 -25.89
N GLN A 238 -7.93 -19.37 -24.93
CA GLN A 238 -8.99 -20.33 -25.22
C GLN A 238 -10.04 -19.77 -26.18
N ASN A 239 -10.45 -18.51 -26.00
CA ASN A 239 -11.41 -17.88 -26.89
C ASN A 239 -10.88 -17.73 -28.32
N ILE A 240 -9.58 -17.49 -28.51
CA ILE A 240 -8.96 -17.48 -29.84
C ILE A 240 -8.92 -18.88 -30.46
N GLU A 241 -8.53 -19.90 -29.69
CA GLU A 241 -8.49 -21.30 -30.15
C GLU A 241 -9.87 -21.81 -30.57
N ASN A 242 -10.92 -21.43 -29.83
CA ASN A 242 -12.30 -21.79 -30.15
C ASN A 242 -12.83 -21.13 -31.44
N VAL A 243 -12.17 -20.07 -31.93
CA VAL A 243 -12.57 -19.37 -33.16
C VAL A 243 -11.76 -19.89 -34.34
N SER A 244 -12.23 -20.98 -34.96
CA SER A 244 -11.58 -21.55 -36.14
C SER A 244 -11.80 -20.72 -37.40
N VAL A 245 -10.84 -20.79 -38.32
CA VAL A 245 -10.94 -20.15 -39.66
C VAL A 245 -12.19 -20.66 -40.40
N GLU A 246 -12.51 -21.94 -40.30
CA GLU A 246 -13.70 -22.53 -40.91
C GLU A 246 -14.98 -21.89 -40.37
N MET A 247 -15.09 -21.72 -39.05
CA MET A 247 -16.25 -21.08 -38.44
C MET A 247 -16.40 -19.62 -38.91
N LEU A 248 -15.30 -18.88 -39.04
CA LEU A 248 -15.32 -17.50 -39.54
C LEU A 248 -15.79 -17.42 -40.99
N LEU A 249 -15.24 -18.27 -41.87
CA LEU A 249 -15.63 -18.35 -43.28
C LEU A 249 -17.11 -18.76 -43.43
N ARG A 250 -17.55 -19.76 -42.67
CA ARG A 250 -18.94 -20.23 -42.66
C ARG A 250 -19.90 -19.11 -42.24
N LYS A 251 -19.63 -18.45 -41.10
CA LYS A 251 -20.45 -17.31 -40.62
C LYS A 251 -20.54 -16.18 -41.64
N PHE A 252 -19.43 -15.89 -42.33
CA PHE A 252 -19.44 -14.87 -43.37
C PHE A 252 -20.28 -15.30 -44.59
N ALA A 253 -20.08 -16.51 -45.10
CA ALA A 253 -20.83 -17.03 -46.24
C ALA A 253 -22.35 -17.14 -45.96
N GLU A 254 -22.72 -17.56 -44.75
CA GLU A 254 -24.12 -17.63 -44.30
C GLU A 254 -24.76 -16.24 -44.16
N SER A 255 -23.99 -15.22 -43.79
CA SER A 255 -24.51 -13.85 -43.58
C SER A 255 -24.50 -12.97 -44.82
N LYS A 256 -23.59 -13.21 -45.78
CA LYS A 256 -23.39 -12.38 -46.99
C LYS A 256 -23.53 -13.14 -48.31
N GLY A 257 -23.94 -14.40 -48.28
CA GLY A 257 -24.17 -15.19 -49.48
C GLY A 257 -25.29 -14.61 -50.35
N THR A 258 -25.10 -14.66 -51.68
CA THR A 258 -26.04 -14.10 -52.68
C THR A 258 -26.97 -15.15 -53.29
N GLY A 259 -26.79 -16.42 -52.93
CA GLY A 259 -27.50 -17.55 -53.50
C GLY A 259 -26.59 -18.77 -53.61
N ARG A 260 -27.19 -19.97 -53.56
CA ARG A 260 -26.45 -21.24 -53.79
C ARG A 260 -26.62 -21.76 -55.21
N GLU A 261 -27.59 -21.23 -55.96
CA GLU A 261 -27.88 -21.62 -57.32
C GLU A 261 -26.82 -21.06 -58.26
N LYS A 262 -26.26 -21.93 -59.10
CA LYS A 262 -25.33 -21.53 -60.15
C LYS A 262 -26.15 -21.06 -61.35
N PRO A 263 -25.65 -20.10 -62.16
CA PRO A 263 -26.27 -19.78 -63.44
C PRO A 263 -26.51 -21.06 -64.25
N GLY A 264 -27.75 -21.25 -64.67
CA GLY A 264 -28.13 -22.40 -65.49
C GLY A 264 -27.53 -22.34 -66.88
N PRO A 265 -27.37 -23.48 -67.56
CA PRO A 265 -27.06 -23.47 -68.99
C PRO A 265 -28.18 -22.74 -69.74
N LEU A 266 -27.80 -21.91 -70.71
CA LEU A 266 -28.74 -21.22 -71.60
C LEU A 266 -28.84 -22.02 -72.90
N ASP A 267 -30.06 -22.36 -73.29
CA ASP A 267 -30.35 -22.90 -74.61
C ASP A 267 -30.80 -21.78 -75.56
N PHE A 268 -30.55 -21.97 -76.85
CA PHE A 268 -31.05 -21.05 -77.88
C PHE A 268 -32.56 -21.26 -78.05
N GLU A 269 -33.37 -20.27 -77.67
CA GLU A 269 -34.78 -20.25 -78.00
C GLU A 269 -34.99 -19.74 -79.43
N ALA A 270 -35.33 -20.64 -80.34
CA ALA A 270 -35.74 -20.26 -81.69
C ALA A 270 -37.09 -19.55 -81.65
N TYR A 271 -37.20 -18.42 -82.35
CA TYR A 271 -38.44 -17.66 -82.46
C TYR A 271 -39.59 -18.52 -83.02
N SER A 272 -40.68 -18.66 -82.27
CA SER A 272 -41.92 -19.32 -82.69
C SER A 272 -43.04 -18.30 -82.83
N ALA A 273 -43.60 -18.16 -84.05
CA ALA A 273 -44.73 -17.29 -84.32
C ALA A 273 -46.03 -17.72 -83.60
N ALA A 274 -46.09 -18.93 -83.05
CA ALA A 274 -47.26 -19.43 -82.30
C ALA A 274 -47.43 -18.76 -80.92
N ALA A 275 -46.37 -18.19 -80.33
CA ALA A 275 -46.43 -17.50 -79.04
C ALA A 275 -47.19 -16.15 -79.09
N LEU A 276 -47.48 -15.64 -80.29
CA LEU A 276 -48.28 -14.42 -80.47
C LEU A 276 -49.80 -14.65 -80.41
N GLN A 277 -50.27 -15.91 -80.33
CA GLN A 277 -51.70 -16.24 -80.38
C GLN A 277 -52.37 -16.41 -79.01
N GLU A 278 -51.61 -16.56 -77.92
CA GLU A 278 -52.17 -16.66 -76.55
C GLU A 278 -52.29 -15.30 -75.83
N GLY A 279 -51.86 -14.20 -76.46
CA GLY A 279 -51.78 -12.88 -75.82
C GLY A 279 -53.01 -11.97 -75.97
N ASN A 280 -54.14 -12.45 -76.48
CA ASN A 280 -55.20 -11.54 -76.96
C ASN A 280 -56.62 -11.72 -76.41
N ASP A 281 -56.83 -12.46 -75.31
CA ASP A 281 -58.10 -12.41 -74.56
C ASP A 281 -57.85 -12.55 -73.05
N GLU A 282 -57.53 -11.44 -72.37
CA GLU A 282 -58.48 -10.80 -71.45
C GLU A 282 -57.86 -9.60 -70.70
N THR A 283 -58.65 -8.54 -70.69
CA THR A 283 -58.39 -7.16 -70.31
C THR A 283 -58.31 -6.89 -68.82
N PHE A 284 -57.23 -6.20 -68.43
CA PHE A 284 -57.14 -5.01 -67.58
C PHE A 284 -58.37 -4.61 -66.72
N ALA A 285 -58.26 -4.74 -65.41
CA ALA A 285 -59.00 -3.90 -64.46
C ALA A 285 -58.10 -3.48 -63.27
N GLY A 286 -57.65 -2.23 -63.31
CA GLY A 286 -57.65 -1.32 -62.15
C GLY A 286 -56.57 -1.48 -61.09
N SER A 287 -55.51 -0.69 -61.20
CA SER A 287 -54.62 -0.35 -60.08
C SER A 287 -55.37 0.41 -58.98
N GLN A 288 -55.06 0.16 -57.70
CA GLN A 288 -54.83 1.19 -56.67
C GLN A 288 -54.48 0.57 -55.30
N GLY A 289 -53.51 1.17 -54.60
CA GLY A 289 -53.50 1.16 -53.13
C GLY A 289 -52.31 0.49 -52.45
N LEU A 290 -51.17 1.21 -52.40
CA LEU A 290 -50.14 1.01 -51.37
C LEU A 290 -50.74 1.14 -49.96
N SER A 291 -50.49 0.16 -49.10
CA SER A 291 -50.55 0.35 -47.64
C SER A 291 -49.56 -0.59 -46.91
N PRO A 292 -49.00 -0.15 -45.77
CA PRO A 292 -47.72 -0.64 -45.27
C PRO A 292 -47.85 -1.89 -44.40
N SER A 293 -46.98 -2.88 -44.61
CA SER A 293 -46.86 -4.02 -43.71
C SER A 293 -46.22 -3.59 -42.39
N ARG A 294 -47.07 -3.54 -41.37
CA ARG A 294 -46.76 -3.41 -39.95
C ARG A 294 -45.52 -4.20 -39.53
N THR A 295 -44.60 -3.48 -38.92
CA THR A 295 -43.66 -4.00 -37.92
C THR A 295 -44.42 -4.74 -36.81
N LYS A 296 -43.99 -5.96 -36.50
CA LYS A 296 -44.20 -6.58 -35.18
C LYS A 296 -42.82 -6.81 -34.54
N PRO A 297 -42.66 -6.49 -33.24
CA PRO A 297 -41.41 -6.67 -32.54
C PRO A 297 -41.23 -8.15 -32.21
N ALA A 298 -40.07 -8.72 -32.55
CA ALA A 298 -39.66 -10.00 -31.98
C ALA A 298 -39.22 -9.74 -30.54
N GLY A 299 -39.85 -10.48 -29.64
CA GLY A 299 -39.78 -10.30 -28.21
C GLY A 299 -38.43 -10.64 -27.60
N ALA A 300 -38.26 -10.10 -26.39
CA ALA A 300 -37.18 -10.37 -25.47
C ALA A 300 -36.90 -11.87 -25.30
N GLY A 301 -35.64 -12.25 -25.46
CA GLY A 301 -35.12 -13.59 -25.16
C GLY A 301 -33.86 -13.49 -24.30
N ALA A 302 -34.06 -13.71 -23.00
CA ALA A 302 -33.12 -14.21 -22.00
C ALA A 302 -31.67 -13.65 -21.97
N ARG A 303 -31.43 -12.73 -21.01
CA ARG A 303 -30.14 -12.63 -20.32
C ARG A 303 -29.85 -13.97 -19.63
N ALA A 304 -28.90 -14.74 -20.13
CA ALA A 304 -28.26 -15.78 -19.35
C ALA A 304 -27.25 -15.11 -18.39
N THR A 305 -27.70 -14.77 -17.18
CA THR A 305 -26.79 -14.54 -16.06
C THR A 305 -26.23 -15.90 -15.66
N CYS A 306 -25.03 -16.22 -16.13
CA CYS A 306 -24.28 -17.35 -15.59
C CYS A 306 -23.70 -16.92 -14.23
N SER A 307 -24.49 -17.12 -13.17
CA SER A 307 -24.01 -17.10 -11.80
C SER A 307 -23.30 -18.42 -11.53
N CYS A 308 -22.00 -18.48 -11.80
CA CYS A 308 -21.15 -19.55 -11.29
C CYS A 308 -20.51 -19.08 -10.00
N ARG A 309 -21.13 -19.44 -8.89
CA ARG A 309 -20.60 -19.34 -7.54
C ARG A 309 -19.98 -20.70 -7.21
N PHE A 310 -18.65 -20.83 -7.17
CA PHE A 310 -17.99 -22.09 -6.77
C PHE A 310 -16.59 -21.84 -6.16
N PRO A 311 -16.07 -22.81 -5.39
CA PRO A 311 -15.54 -22.60 -4.04
C PRO A 311 -14.04 -22.33 -4.02
N GLY A 312 -13.60 -21.69 -2.94
CA GLY A 312 -12.22 -21.33 -2.69
C GLY A 312 -11.25 -22.51 -2.84
N ALA A 313 -10.29 -22.35 -3.73
CA ALA A 313 -9.10 -23.18 -3.77
C ALA A 313 -8.18 -22.75 -2.61
N ARG A 314 -8.11 -23.57 -1.55
CA ARG A 314 -6.96 -23.60 -0.65
C ARG A 314 -5.87 -24.44 -1.32
N PHE A 315 -4.73 -23.85 -1.64
CA PHE A 315 -3.46 -24.56 -1.74
C PHE A 315 -2.38 -23.67 -1.12
N ARG A 316 -1.95 -24.00 0.10
CA ARG A 316 -0.75 -24.78 0.45
C ARG A 316 0.54 -24.00 0.20
N ASP A 317 0.86 -23.24 1.23
CA ASP A 317 2.17 -22.86 1.72
C ASP A 317 3.34 -23.65 1.08
N MET A 318 4.09 -22.99 0.20
CA MET A 318 5.43 -23.41 -0.22
C MET A 318 6.45 -22.44 0.39
N SER A 319 6.63 -22.56 1.71
CA SER A 319 7.84 -22.10 2.39
C SER A 319 8.57 -23.32 2.94
N ARG A 320 9.57 -23.81 2.20
CA ARG A 320 10.77 -24.51 2.73
C ARG A 320 11.70 -24.93 1.59
N GLY A 321 12.92 -24.40 1.60
CA GLY A 321 14.09 -25.02 0.97
C GLY A 321 15.01 -24.03 0.26
N GLY A 322 16.05 -23.57 0.95
CA GLY A 322 17.16 -22.77 0.40
C GLY A 322 17.60 -21.68 1.35
#